data_AF-A0A6V7L3J3-F1
#
_entry.id   AF-A0A6V7L3J3-F1
#
_cell.length_a   1.000
_cell.length_b   1.000
_cell.length_c   1.000
_cell.angle_alpha   90.00
_cell.angle_beta   90.00
_cell.angle_gamma   90.00
#
_symmetry.space_group_name_H-M   'P 1'
#
loop_
_entity.id
_entity.type
_entity.pdbx_description
1 polymer ?
#
loop_
_entity_poly.entity_id
_entity_poly.type
_entity_poly.pdbx_seq_one_letter_code
_entity_poly.pdbx_strand_id
1 'polypeptide(L)'
;LELGELLHDELFGLFEAMSAIEMMDPKMDAGMVCNRGNNKPYTFEQAVESGTIRIDNLTPSEVIGIIDSTYSCLVSWLEGHSLAQTVFTNLYLHQPGQIIDKTLKTFSYAIYKIIEMIKDSINRAMVFEEEDFQSVTYGYRLQPEITEQKTISMLKEVEEELHRKSRIKPVNEQAERE
;
A
#
# COMPACT_ATOMS: atom_id res chain seq x y z
N LEU A 1 22.97 31.43 28.17
CA LEU A 1 22.63 31.83 26.79
C LEU A 1 21.76 33.06 26.89
N GLU A 2 22.23 34.14 26.28
CA GLU A 2 21.46 35.35 26.05
C GLU A 2 20.48 35.14 24.88
N LEU A 3 19.52 36.06 24.74
CA LEU A 3 18.55 35.99 23.65
C LEU A 3 19.27 36.09 22.30
N GLY A 4 19.11 35.08 21.45
CA GLY A 4 19.78 34.98 20.14
C GLY A 4 21.03 34.11 20.13
N GLU A 5 21.50 33.62 21.28
CA GLU A 5 22.58 32.63 21.32
C GLU A 5 22.02 31.19 21.19
N LEU A 6 22.70 30.36 20.41
CA LEU A 6 22.38 28.95 20.23
C LEU A 6 23.59 28.09 20.59
N LEU A 7 23.38 27.08 21.44
CA LEU A 7 24.39 26.07 21.72
C LEU A 7 24.14 24.87 20.80
N HIS A 8 25.08 24.61 19.90
CA HIS A 8 25.08 23.44 19.03
C HIS A 8 26.51 22.98 18.78
N ASP A 9 26.67 21.78 18.24
CA ASP A 9 27.98 21.25 17.83
C ASP A 9 28.54 22.03 16.62
N GLU A 10 29.86 22.16 16.52
CA GLU A 10 30.52 22.88 15.42
C GLU A 10 30.20 22.29 14.04
N LEU A 11 29.90 20.99 13.97
CA LEU A 11 29.55 20.30 12.73
C LEU A 11 28.04 20.34 12.41
N PHE A 12 27.19 20.77 13.36
CA PHE A 12 25.75 20.81 13.16
C PHE A 12 25.32 22.12 12.50
N GLY A 13 24.82 22.03 11.27
CA GLY A 13 24.35 23.18 10.51
C GLY A 13 22.90 23.54 10.82
N LEU A 14 22.59 24.84 10.94
CA LEU A 14 21.20 25.31 11.14
C LEU A 14 20.24 24.95 10.00
N PHE A 15 20.76 24.71 8.80
CA PHE A 15 19.96 24.24 7.68
C PHE A 15 19.41 22.83 7.93
N GLU A 16 20.16 21.98 8.63
CA GLU A 16 19.71 20.63 9.01
C GLU A 16 18.58 20.69 10.04
N ALA A 17 18.59 21.71 10.91
CA ALA A 17 17.51 21.93 11.86
C ALA A 17 16.17 22.30 11.18
N MET A 18 16.17 22.77 9.93
CA MET A 18 14.94 23.11 9.21
C MET A 18 14.08 21.90 8.84
N SER A 19 14.68 20.70 8.77
CA SER A 19 13.95 19.45 8.52
C SER A 19 13.53 18.74 9.81
N ALA A 20 13.90 19.28 10.98
CA ALA A 20 13.57 18.69 12.27
C ALA A 20 12.05 18.72 12.51
N ILE A 21 11.54 17.62 13.06
CA ILE A 21 10.14 17.51 13.47
C ILE A 21 9.94 18.28 14.77
N GLU A 22 8.96 19.19 14.79
CA GLU A 22 8.54 19.89 16.00
C GLU A 22 7.51 19.04 16.77
N MET A 23 7.90 18.58 17.97
CA MET A 23 6.98 17.83 18.84
C MET A 23 5.83 18.71 19.31
N MET A 24 4.64 18.11 19.48
CA MET A 24 3.41 18.78 19.89
C MET A 24 2.83 19.81 18.90
N ASP A 25 3.45 20.02 17.75
CA ASP A 25 2.82 20.76 16.66
C ASP A 25 1.84 19.85 15.89
N PRO A 26 0.55 20.22 15.73
CA PRO A 26 -0.45 19.35 15.09
C PRO A 26 -0.17 19.00 13.61
N LYS A 27 0.66 19.77 12.91
CA LYS A 27 1.00 19.56 11.50
C LYS A 27 2.33 18.81 11.33
N MET A 28 3.28 19.00 12.25
CA MET A 28 4.60 18.38 12.19
C MET A 28 4.67 17.07 12.98
N ASP A 29 3.91 16.93 14.06
CA ASP A 29 3.90 15.75 14.93
C ASP A 29 2.72 14.81 14.61
N ALA A 30 3.00 13.75 13.83
CA ALA A 30 2.01 12.72 13.52
C ALA A 30 1.45 12.02 14.78
N GLY A 31 2.21 11.98 15.88
CA GLY A 31 1.76 11.44 17.16
C GLY A 31 0.63 12.25 17.79
N MET A 32 0.52 13.54 17.48
CA MET A 32 -0.57 14.39 17.96
C MET A 32 -1.91 14.06 17.32
N VAL A 33 -1.92 13.68 16.04
CA VAL A 33 -3.13 13.28 15.32
C VAL A 33 -3.56 11.87 15.71
N CYS A 34 -2.62 10.93 15.80
CA CYS A 34 -2.90 9.53 16.16
C CYS A 34 -3.37 9.34 17.61
N ASN A 35 -3.07 10.28 18.52
CA ASN A 35 -3.48 10.22 19.93
C ASN A 35 -4.73 11.04 20.25
N ARG A 36 -5.20 11.91 19.35
CA ARG A 36 -6.40 12.75 19.55
C ARG A 36 -7.62 12.11 18.88
N GLY A 37 -8.14 11.04 19.48
CA GLY A 37 -9.41 10.42 19.11
C GLY A 37 -9.41 8.89 19.19
N ASN A 38 -10.59 8.28 19.00
CA ASN A 38 -10.75 6.82 18.91
C ASN A 38 -10.31 6.25 17.53
N ASN A 39 -9.78 7.08 16.64
CA ASN A 39 -9.48 6.74 15.25
C ASN A 39 -8.01 6.34 15.07
N LYS A 40 -7.52 5.39 15.87
CA LYS A 40 -6.22 4.78 15.55
C LYS A 40 -6.38 3.98 14.24
N PRO A 41 -5.51 4.18 13.24
CA PRO A 41 -5.55 3.37 12.03
C PRO A 41 -5.30 1.91 12.42
N TYR A 42 -6.11 1.01 11.88
CA TYR A 42 -5.94 -0.42 12.12
C TYR A 42 -4.66 -0.92 11.44
N THR A 43 -3.88 -1.76 12.15
CA THR A 43 -2.90 -2.62 11.47
C THR A 43 -3.63 -3.71 10.69
N PHE A 44 -2.90 -4.41 9.80
CA PHE A 44 -3.48 -5.55 9.07
C PHE A 44 -4.13 -6.57 10.03
N GLU A 45 -3.42 -7.01 11.07
CA GLU A 45 -3.92 -7.99 12.04
C GLU A 45 -5.16 -7.48 12.78
N GLN A 46 -5.12 -6.23 13.26
CA GLN A 46 -6.25 -5.64 13.96
C GLN A 46 -7.48 -5.47 13.06
N ALA A 47 -7.28 -5.15 11.78
CA ALA A 47 -8.35 -5.04 10.80
C ALA A 47 -8.98 -6.40 10.50
N VAL A 48 -8.19 -7.48 10.48
CA VAL A 48 -8.68 -8.85 10.33
C VAL A 48 -9.43 -9.30 11.58
N GLU A 49 -8.86 -9.12 12.77
CA GLU A 49 -9.47 -9.52 14.06
C GLU A 49 -10.78 -8.79 14.33
N SER A 50 -10.86 -7.50 13.98
CA SER A 50 -12.09 -6.70 14.11
C SER A 50 -13.13 -7.00 13.03
N GLY A 51 -12.78 -7.78 12.00
CA GLY A 51 -13.64 -8.05 10.85
C GLY A 51 -13.81 -6.86 9.89
N THR A 52 -13.00 -5.81 10.04
CA THR A 52 -13.01 -4.63 9.16
C THR A 52 -12.57 -5.00 7.74
N ILE A 53 -11.60 -5.90 7.61
CA ILE A 53 -11.19 -6.49 6.33
C ILE A 53 -11.39 -8.00 6.35
N ARG A 54 -11.67 -8.58 5.18
CA ARG A 54 -11.89 -10.02 5.03
C ARG A 54 -10.77 -10.63 4.19
N ILE A 55 -10.15 -11.67 4.71
CA ILE A 55 -9.06 -12.38 4.04
C ILE A 55 -9.55 -13.52 3.14
N ASP A 56 -10.82 -13.94 3.30
CA ASP A 56 -11.46 -15.03 2.57
C ASP A 56 -12.92 -14.70 2.24
N ASN A 57 -13.52 -15.47 1.32
CA ASN A 57 -14.93 -15.36 0.91
C ASN A 57 -15.33 -13.96 0.43
N LEU A 58 -14.40 -13.27 -0.23
CA LEU A 58 -14.67 -12.00 -0.91
C LEU A 58 -15.54 -12.26 -2.14
N THR A 59 -16.54 -11.42 -2.36
CA THR A 59 -17.33 -11.51 -3.58
C THR A 59 -16.52 -10.99 -4.78
N PRO A 60 -16.80 -11.43 -6.01
CA PRO A 60 -16.10 -10.92 -7.19
C PRO A 60 -16.17 -9.39 -7.30
N SER A 61 -17.31 -8.78 -6.93
CA SER A 61 -17.48 -7.32 -6.96
C SER A 61 -16.54 -6.61 -5.98
N GLU A 62 -16.30 -7.18 -4.80
CA GLU A 62 -15.39 -6.60 -3.81
C GLU A 62 -13.94 -6.73 -4.23
N VAL A 63 -13.55 -7.89 -4.77
CA VAL A 63 -12.21 -8.09 -5.31
C VAL A 63 -11.93 -7.08 -6.43
N ILE A 64 -12.87 -6.90 -7.36
CA ILE A 64 -12.75 -5.89 -8.43
C ILE A 64 -12.64 -4.48 -7.86
N GLY A 65 -13.50 -4.11 -6.90
CA GLY A 65 -13.44 -2.79 -6.28
C GLY A 65 -12.11 -2.50 -5.56
N ILE A 66 -11.53 -3.51 -4.90
CA ILE A 66 -10.19 -3.40 -4.29
C ILE A 66 -9.11 -3.23 -5.36
N ILE A 67 -9.18 -3.99 -6.45
CA ILE A 67 -8.23 -3.91 -7.57
C ILE A 67 -8.27 -2.51 -8.20
N ASP A 68 -9.46 -2.02 -8.55
CA ASP A 68 -9.64 -0.71 -9.19
C ASP A 68 -9.14 0.43 -8.30
N SER A 69 -9.48 0.38 -7.00
CA SER A 69 -9.01 1.36 -6.03
C SER A 69 -7.48 1.33 -5.89
N THR A 70 -6.87 0.14 -5.92
CA THR A 70 -5.41 -0.02 -5.84
C THR A 70 -4.73 0.57 -7.07
N TYR A 71 -5.29 0.37 -8.27
CA TYR A 71 -4.76 0.99 -9.48
C TYR A 71 -4.90 2.51 -9.46
N SER A 72 -6.02 3.05 -8.96
CA SER A 72 -6.16 4.49 -8.77
C SER A 72 -5.07 5.04 -7.85
N CYS A 73 -4.78 4.37 -6.72
CA CYS A 73 -3.69 4.75 -5.83
C CYS A 73 -2.31 4.64 -6.51
N LEU A 74 -2.10 3.65 -7.37
CA LEU A 74 -0.85 3.50 -8.12
C LEU A 74 -0.64 4.68 -9.09
N VAL A 75 -1.71 5.13 -9.76
CA VAL A 75 -1.65 6.32 -10.62
C VAL A 75 -1.33 7.56 -9.79
N SER A 76 -1.98 7.76 -8.64
CA SER A 76 -1.67 8.91 -7.76
C SER A 76 -0.21 8.89 -7.26
N TRP A 77 0.39 7.72 -7.03
CA TRP A 77 1.81 7.63 -6.72
C TRP A 77 2.70 8.07 -7.89
N LEU A 78 2.33 7.71 -9.12
CA LEU A 78 3.03 8.16 -10.33
C LEU A 78 2.89 9.67 -10.58
N GLU A 79 1.89 10.33 -10.00
CA GLU A 79 1.70 11.78 -10.03
C GLU A 79 2.51 12.54 -8.95
N GLY A 80 3.39 11.84 -8.20
CA GLY A 80 4.31 12.45 -7.23
C GLY A 80 3.90 12.30 -5.76
N HIS A 81 2.71 11.74 -5.47
CA HIS A 81 2.31 11.49 -4.09
C HIS A 81 3.14 10.36 -3.45
N SER A 82 3.27 10.35 -2.12
CA SER A 82 4.04 9.30 -1.44
C SER A 82 3.38 7.93 -1.53
N LEU A 83 4.19 6.88 -1.65
CA LEU A 83 3.71 5.50 -1.72
C LEU A 83 2.99 5.06 -0.43
N ALA A 84 3.42 5.58 0.73
CA ALA A 84 2.78 5.33 2.02
C ALA A 84 1.37 5.93 2.12
N GLN A 85 1.12 7.07 1.48
CA GLN A 85 -0.17 7.77 1.50
C GLN A 85 -1.12 7.35 0.38
N THR A 86 -0.64 6.61 -0.62
CA THR A 86 -1.44 6.13 -1.74
C THR A 86 -1.58 4.62 -1.71
N VAL A 87 -0.65 3.87 -2.30
CA VAL A 87 -0.77 2.43 -2.54
C VAL A 87 -0.81 1.65 -1.22
N PHE A 88 0.05 2.01 -0.25
CA PHE A 88 0.07 1.33 1.05
C PHE A 88 -1.05 1.75 2.01
N THR A 89 -2.01 2.57 1.58
CA THR A 89 -3.29 2.68 2.30
C THR A 89 -4.12 1.39 2.19
N ASN A 90 -3.86 0.58 1.14
CA ASN A 90 -4.44 -0.74 1.02
C ASN A 90 -3.76 -1.72 2.00
N LEU A 91 -4.48 -2.09 3.06
CA LEU A 91 -4.00 -3.02 4.10
C LEU A 91 -3.67 -4.42 3.55
N TYR A 92 -4.31 -4.89 2.48
CA TYR A 92 -3.99 -6.19 1.88
C TYR A 92 -2.53 -6.23 1.37
N LEU A 93 -1.99 -5.09 0.96
CA LEU A 93 -0.60 -4.93 0.55
C LEU A 93 0.37 -4.84 1.72
N HIS A 94 -0.05 -5.00 2.97
CA HIS A 94 0.89 -5.05 4.10
C HIS A 94 1.36 -6.48 4.33
N GLN A 95 0.45 -7.45 4.20
CA GLN A 95 0.75 -8.88 4.39
C GLN A 95 0.05 -9.80 3.37
N PRO A 96 0.45 -9.74 2.09
CA PRO A 96 -0.13 -10.57 1.02
C PRO A 96 -0.16 -12.07 1.32
N GLY A 97 0.83 -12.57 2.07
CA GLY A 97 0.96 -13.99 2.41
C GLY A 97 -0.18 -14.53 3.27
N GLN A 98 -0.80 -13.68 4.10
CA GLN A 98 -1.89 -14.05 5.01
C GLN A 98 -3.28 -14.05 4.34
N ILE A 99 -3.41 -13.47 3.14
CA ILE A 99 -4.67 -13.45 2.38
C ILE A 99 -5.03 -14.89 2.01
N ILE A 100 -6.30 -15.29 2.12
CA ILE A 100 -6.73 -16.65 1.75
C ILE A 100 -7.26 -16.65 0.31
N ASP A 101 -7.99 -15.59 -0.08
CA ASP A 101 -8.43 -15.39 -1.46
C ASP A 101 -7.24 -15.37 -2.43
N LYS A 102 -7.17 -16.39 -3.30
CA LYS A 102 -6.05 -16.57 -4.22
C LYS A 102 -5.90 -15.42 -5.22
N THR A 103 -7.02 -14.86 -5.67
CA THR A 103 -7.04 -13.78 -6.65
C THR A 103 -6.41 -12.53 -6.06
N LEU A 104 -6.88 -12.12 -4.88
CA LEU A 104 -6.40 -10.93 -4.20
C LEU A 104 -4.95 -11.10 -3.70
N LYS A 105 -4.58 -12.28 -3.19
CA LYS A 105 -3.19 -12.61 -2.85
C LYS A 105 -2.26 -12.43 -4.04
N THR A 106 -2.62 -13.02 -5.18
CA THR A 106 -1.79 -13.01 -6.38
C THR A 106 -1.69 -11.61 -6.97
N PHE A 107 -2.81 -10.88 -6.99
CA PHE A 107 -2.84 -9.47 -7.38
C PHE A 107 -1.93 -8.61 -6.48
N SER A 108 -1.95 -8.82 -5.17
CA SER A 108 -1.10 -8.09 -4.22
C SER A 108 0.40 -8.31 -4.52
N TYR A 109 0.80 -9.53 -4.87
CA TYR A 109 2.15 -9.82 -5.33
C TYR A 109 2.49 -9.15 -6.66
N ALA A 110 1.55 -9.13 -7.60
CA ALA A 110 1.73 -8.44 -8.87
C ALA A 110 1.97 -6.93 -8.67
N ILE A 111 1.19 -6.29 -7.79
CA ILE A 111 1.37 -4.87 -7.45
C ILE A 111 2.75 -4.60 -6.87
N TYR A 112 3.26 -5.46 -5.97
CA TYR A 112 4.64 -5.33 -5.48
C TYR A 112 5.67 -5.35 -6.61
N LYS A 113 5.55 -6.30 -7.56
CA LYS A 113 6.47 -6.38 -8.69
C LYS A 113 6.37 -5.15 -9.61
N ILE A 114 5.16 -4.65 -9.83
CA ILE A 114 4.93 -3.42 -10.61
C ILE A 114 5.63 -2.22 -9.93
N ILE A 115 5.47 -2.05 -8.61
CA ILE A 115 6.14 -0.99 -7.84
C ILE A 115 7.66 -1.12 -7.97
N GLU A 116 8.22 -2.33 -7.80
CA GLU A 116 9.65 -2.58 -7.95
C GLU A 116 10.16 -2.20 -9.35
N MET A 117 9.46 -2.62 -10.40
CA MET A 117 9.82 -2.33 -11.79
C MET A 117 9.77 -0.84 -12.12
N ILE A 118 8.73 -0.14 -11.65
CA ILE A 118 8.57 1.30 -11.84
C ILE A 118 9.72 2.03 -11.14
N LYS A 119 9.97 1.70 -9.86
CA LYS A 119 11.06 2.30 -9.08
C LYS A 119 12.42 2.08 -9.74
N ASP A 120 12.72 0.85 -10.14
CA ASP A 120 13.98 0.50 -10.80
C ASP A 120 14.15 1.22 -12.15
N SER A 121 13.07 1.39 -12.91
CA SER A 121 13.10 2.15 -14.16
C SER A 121 13.37 3.63 -13.95
N ILE A 122 12.66 4.26 -13.00
CA ILE A 122 12.80 5.69 -12.70
C ILE A 122 14.19 5.98 -12.09
N ASN A 123 14.63 5.16 -11.14
CA ASN A 123 15.95 5.30 -10.52
C ASN A 123 17.08 5.13 -11.54
N ARG A 124 16.96 4.20 -12.50
CA ARG A 124 17.98 4.06 -13.56
C ARG A 124 17.98 5.23 -14.54
N ALA A 125 16.84 5.85 -14.78
CA ALA A 125 16.75 7.00 -15.66
C ALA A 125 17.40 8.25 -15.03
N MET A 126 17.42 8.37 -13.70
CA MET A 126 17.99 9.52 -12.97
C MET A 126 17.37 10.88 -13.39
N VAL A 127 16.08 10.86 -13.78
CA VAL A 127 15.36 12.03 -14.33
C VAL A 127 14.27 12.57 -13.39
N PHE A 128 14.34 12.32 -12.09
CA PHE A 128 13.31 12.76 -11.14
C PHE A 128 13.91 13.56 -9.98
N GLU A 129 13.20 14.62 -9.57
CA GLU A 129 13.36 15.24 -8.26
C GLU A 129 12.27 14.72 -7.30
N GLU A 130 12.41 14.93 -5.98
CA GLU A 130 11.44 14.42 -4.99
C GLU A 130 10.03 15.00 -5.16
N GLU A 131 9.89 16.13 -5.87
CA GLU A 131 8.60 16.71 -6.26
C GLU A 131 7.93 15.91 -7.40
N ASP A 132 8.72 15.34 -8.31
CA ASP A 132 8.21 14.60 -9.47
C ASP A 132 7.84 13.17 -9.11
N PHE A 133 8.62 12.53 -8.24
CA PHE A 133 8.41 11.14 -7.86
C PHE A 133 9.01 10.82 -6.49
N GLN A 134 8.17 10.30 -5.60
CA GLN A 134 8.63 9.85 -4.29
C GLN A 134 8.96 8.34 -4.31
N SER A 135 10.25 8.02 -4.34
CA SER A 135 10.75 6.64 -4.44
C SER A 135 10.81 5.91 -3.09
N VAL A 136 10.65 6.62 -1.97
CA VAL A 136 10.78 6.07 -0.61
C VAL A 136 9.67 5.05 -0.31
N THR A 137 10.06 3.87 0.19
CA THR A 137 9.12 2.80 0.58
C THR A 137 8.79 2.76 2.06
N TYR A 138 9.25 3.74 2.86
CA TYR A 138 8.86 3.91 4.27
C TYR A 138 8.93 2.63 5.13
N GLY A 139 9.91 1.75 4.87
CA GLY A 139 10.11 0.50 5.60
C GLY A 139 9.26 -0.70 5.15
N TYR A 140 8.38 -0.54 4.15
CA TYR A 140 7.65 -1.65 3.55
C TYR A 140 8.60 -2.60 2.80
N ARG A 141 8.53 -3.89 3.12
CA ARG A 141 9.34 -4.94 2.48
C ARG A 141 8.58 -5.59 1.33
N LEU A 142 9.00 -5.32 0.10
CA LEU A 142 8.39 -5.79 -1.15
C LEU A 142 8.64 -7.29 -1.45
N GLN A 143 8.53 -8.15 -0.43
CA GLN A 143 8.69 -9.62 -0.47
C GLN A 143 9.59 -10.15 -1.61
N PRO A 144 10.93 -10.01 -1.48
CA PRO A 144 11.88 -10.36 -2.55
C PRO A 144 11.87 -11.86 -2.88
N GLU A 145 11.42 -12.70 -1.94
CA GLU A 145 11.32 -14.16 -2.09
C GLU A 145 10.35 -14.60 -3.20
N ILE A 146 9.41 -13.73 -3.57
CA ILE A 146 8.47 -14.00 -4.67
C ILE A 146 9.06 -13.39 -5.94
N THR A 147 9.56 -14.26 -6.82
CA THR A 147 10.14 -13.83 -8.10
C THR A 147 9.07 -13.36 -9.08
N GLU A 148 9.47 -12.54 -10.05
CA GLU A 148 8.60 -12.10 -11.15
C GLU A 148 8.01 -13.31 -11.91
N GLN A 149 8.84 -14.30 -12.24
CA GLN A 149 8.44 -15.53 -12.94
C GLN A 149 7.39 -16.33 -12.15
N LYS A 150 7.56 -16.42 -10.83
CA LYS A 150 6.58 -17.06 -9.95
C LYS A 150 5.27 -16.29 -9.94
N THR A 151 5.34 -14.95 -9.85
CA THR A 151 4.17 -14.07 -9.86
C THR A 151 3.39 -14.21 -11.18
N ILE A 152 4.07 -14.22 -12.32
CA ILE A 152 3.44 -14.44 -13.64
C ILE A 152 2.77 -15.81 -13.70
N SER A 153 3.40 -16.85 -13.16
CA SER A 153 2.83 -18.21 -13.13
C SER A 153 1.57 -18.26 -12.28
N MET A 154 1.58 -17.62 -11.11
CA MET A 154 0.40 -17.51 -10.24
C MET A 154 -0.73 -16.73 -10.90
N LEU A 155 -0.42 -15.62 -11.60
CA LEU A 155 -1.42 -14.83 -12.34
C LEU A 155 -2.12 -15.68 -13.41
N LYS A 156 -1.36 -16.46 -14.19
CA LYS A 156 -1.93 -17.38 -15.19
C LYS A 156 -2.81 -18.45 -14.57
N GLU A 157 -2.39 -19.05 -13.45
CA GLU A 157 -3.20 -20.05 -12.74
C GLU A 157 -4.55 -19.46 -12.28
N VAL A 158 -4.51 -18.27 -11.68
CA VAL A 158 -5.72 -17.55 -11.24
C VAL A 158 -6.61 -17.18 -12.43
N GLU A 159 -6.04 -16.68 -13.52
CA GLU A 159 -6.77 -16.35 -14.75
C GLU A 159 -7.50 -17.58 -15.31
N GLU A 160 -6.83 -18.73 -15.42
CA GLU A 160 -7.43 -19.98 -15.89
C GLU A 160 -8.52 -20.50 -14.96
N GLU A 161 -8.36 -20.35 -13.64
CA GLU A 161 -9.37 -20.72 -12.63
C GLU A 161 -10.62 -19.85 -12.76
N LEU A 162 -10.44 -18.52 -12.86
CA LEU A 162 -11.53 -17.56 -13.04
C LEU A 162 -12.24 -17.77 -14.38
N HIS A 163 -11.50 -18.04 -15.46
CA HIS A 163 -12.07 -18.35 -16.76
C HIS A 163 -12.91 -19.64 -16.72
N ARG A 164 -12.46 -20.67 -15.98
CA ARG A 164 -13.27 -21.89 -15.79
C ARG A 164 -14.54 -21.60 -15.01
N LYS A 165 -14.46 -20.81 -13.94
CA LYS A 165 -15.61 -20.42 -13.11
C LYS A 165 -16.63 -19.60 -13.89
N SER A 166 -16.20 -18.67 -14.75
CA SER A 166 -17.11 -17.83 -15.55
C SER A 166 -17.90 -18.60 -16.62
N ARG A 167 -17.39 -19.76 -17.07
CA ARG A 167 -18.09 -20.65 -18.02
C ARG A 167 -19.20 -21.47 -17.37
N ILE A 168 -19.14 -21.66 -16.06
CA ILE A 168 -20.19 -22.37 -15.31
C ILE A 168 -21.32 -21.36 -15.07
N LYS A 169 -22.45 -21.54 -15.77
CA LYS A 169 -23.63 -20.67 -15.58
C LYS A 169 -24.07 -20.74 -14.11
N PRO A 170 -24.42 -19.62 -13.48
CA PRO A 170 -25.03 -19.65 -12.16
C PRO A 170 -26.34 -20.44 -12.26
N VAL A 171 -26.52 -21.43 -11.39
CA VAL A 171 -27.83 -22.02 -11.15
C VAL A 171 -28.68 -20.91 -10.54
N ASN A 172 -29.71 -20.48 -11.27
CA ASN A 172 -30.66 -19.49 -10.80
C ASN A 172 -31.40 -20.04 -9.58
N GLU A 173 -30.98 -19.68 -8.37
CA GLU A 173 -31.76 -19.92 -7.13
C GLU A 173 -32.92 -18.92 -6.97
N GLN A 174 -33.19 -18.07 -7.96
CA GLN A 174 -34.33 -17.14 -7.98
C GLN A 174 -35.57 -17.69 -8.71
N ALA A 175 -35.83 -19.01 -8.60
CA ALA A 175 -37.08 -19.61 -9.06
C ALA A 175 -37.99 -20.12 -7.92
N GLU A 176 -37.57 -20.03 -6.65
CA GLU A 176 -38.36 -20.52 -5.51
C GLU A 176 -38.45 -19.49 -4.39
N ARG A 177 -39.00 -18.31 -4.68
CA ARG A 177 -39.77 -17.54 -3.70
C ARG A 177 -40.98 -16.98 -4.42
N GLU A 178 -42.06 -17.75 -4.31
CA GLU A 178 -43.45 -17.38 -4.58
C GLU A 178 -43.84 -16.05 -3.92
#